data_AF-A0A0S7XTE6-F1
#
_entry.id   AF-A0A0S7XTE6-F1
#
_cell.length_a   1.000
_cell.length_b   1.000
_cell.length_c   1.000
_cell.angle_alpha   90.00
_cell.angle_beta   90.00
_cell.angle_gamma   90.00
#
_symmetry.space_group_name_H-M   'P 1'
#
loop_
_entity.id
_entity.type
_entity.pdbx_description
1 polymer ?
#
loop_
_entity_poly.entity_id
_entity_poly.type
_entity_poly.pdbx_seq_one_letter_code
_entity_poly.pdbx_strand_id
1 'polypeptide(L)'
;IRGCNGLYDYLQGVQAYLAPPIFVVFFFGVFMKRLNGKGCLAALIIGFLLGLFRLAVDTPVKLIDDFNYQQGSFFWIINNIFFQYYSLFIFIVCVVVMIVVSYLTERPSYEKISGLTYGTTTTDDREKSRTSWTRADVIFSIILLAVIVVVYMYFTG
;
A
#
# COMPACT_ATOMS: atom_id res chain seq x y z
N ILE A 1 -18.23 3.91 -0.39
CA ILE A 1 -19.53 3.33 -0.02
C ILE A 1 -20.38 4.53 0.40
N ARG A 2 -21.51 4.79 -0.29
CA ARG A 2 -22.47 5.81 0.16
C ARG A 2 -23.15 5.24 1.41
N GLY A 3 -23.02 5.88 2.57
CA GLY A 3 -23.83 5.52 3.74
C GLY A 3 -23.16 5.37 5.11
N CYS A 4 -21.92 5.79 5.34
CA CYS A 4 -21.39 5.87 6.71
C CYS A 4 -20.83 7.28 6.97
N ASN A 5 -21.54 8.02 7.83
CA ASN A 5 -21.17 9.34 8.31
C ASN A 5 -20.35 9.12 9.59
N GLY A 6 -19.04 9.39 9.57
CA GLY A 6 -18.24 9.29 10.79
C GLY A 6 -16.74 9.51 10.61
N LEU A 7 -16.09 9.86 11.74
CA LEU A 7 -14.65 10.01 11.87
C LEU A 7 -13.88 8.74 11.43
N TYR A 8 -14.49 7.56 11.58
CA TYR A 8 -13.87 6.28 11.22
C TYR A 8 -13.64 6.14 9.71
N ASP A 9 -14.60 6.49 8.86
CA ASP A 9 -14.42 6.44 7.40
C ASP A 9 -13.44 7.50 6.90
N TYR A 10 -13.36 8.64 7.60
CA TYR A 10 -12.35 9.64 7.33
C TYR A 10 -10.95 9.10 7.67
N LEU A 11 -10.78 8.50 8.85
CA LEU A 11 -9.53 7.86 9.26
C LEU A 11 -9.15 6.70 8.34
N GLN A 12 -10.10 5.84 7.96
CA GLN A 12 -9.88 4.77 6.99
C GLN A 12 -9.51 5.32 5.61
N GLY A 13 -10.16 6.40 5.15
CA GLY A 13 -9.82 7.06 3.90
C GLY A 13 -8.39 7.60 3.91
N VAL A 14 -7.99 8.30 4.98
CA VAL A 14 -6.63 8.81 5.17
C VAL A 14 -5.62 7.65 5.19
N GLN A 15 -5.89 6.59 5.95
CA GLN A 15 -5.03 5.41 6.00
C GLN A 15 -4.93 4.72 4.64
N ALA A 16 -6.01 4.61 3.88
CA ALA A 16 -6.05 4.00 2.56
C ALA A 16 -5.27 4.79 1.49
N TYR A 17 -5.02 6.08 1.71
CA TYR A 17 -4.18 6.92 0.85
C TYR A 17 -2.69 6.83 1.21
N LEU A 18 -2.38 6.59 2.49
CA LEU A 18 -1.00 6.53 3.00
C LEU A 18 -0.41 5.12 2.97
N ALA A 19 -1.24 4.07 3.02
CA ALA A 19 -0.80 2.68 2.96
C ALA A 19 -0.15 2.25 1.62
N PRO A 20 -0.65 2.67 0.43
CA PRO A 20 -0.09 2.25 -0.86
C PRO A 20 1.41 2.54 -1.06
N PRO A 21 1.93 3.76 -0.78
CA PRO A 21 3.35 4.03 -0.99
C PRO A 21 4.25 3.20 -0.07
N ILE A 22 3.81 2.96 1.16
CA ILE A 22 4.52 2.11 2.12
C ILE A 22 4.57 0.67 1.59
N PHE A 23 3.41 0.14 1.16
CA PHE A 23 3.33 -1.20 0.58
C PHE A 23 4.25 -1.35 -0.64
N VAL A 24 4.28 -0.37 -1.56
CA VAL A 24 5.16 -0.39 -2.73
C VAL A 24 6.63 -0.53 -2.32
N VAL A 25 7.09 0.32 -1.41
CA VAL A 25 8.51 0.32 -0.99
C VAL A 25 8.90 -0.97 -0.30
N PHE A 26 8.06 -1.48 0.61
CA PHE A 26 8.36 -2.73 1.31
C PHE A 26 8.26 -3.94 0.39
N PHE A 27 7.17 -4.09 -0.36
CA PHE A 27 6.94 -5.23 -1.22
C PHE A 27 8.05 -5.35 -2.26
N PHE A 28 8.25 -4.31 -3.07
CA PHE A 28 9.26 -4.36 -4.11
C PHE A 28 10.69 -4.26 -3.57
N GLY A 29 10.93 -3.54 -2.46
CA GLY A 29 12.26 -3.50 -1.82
C GLY A 29 12.72 -4.88 -1.34
N VAL A 30 11.79 -5.73 -0.92
CA VAL A 30 12.06 -7.12 -0.53
C VAL A 30 12.26 -8.03 -1.75
N PHE A 31 11.58 -7.80 -2.88
CA PHE A 31 11.70 -8.66 -4.07
C PHE A 31 12.78 -8.23 -5.07
N MET A 32 13.18 -6.95 -5.12
CA MET A 32 14.07 -6.41 -6.15
C MET A 32 15.36 -5.82 -5.56
N LYS A 33 16.49 -6.51 -5.77
CA LYS A 33 17.83 -6.08 -5.32
C LYS A 33 18.32 -4.76 -5.91
N ARG A 34 17.76 -4.35 -7.07
CA ARG A 34 18.20 -3.15 -7.79
C ARG A 34 17.57 -1.87 -7.23
N LEU A 35 16.57 -1.98 -6.36
CA LEU A 35 15.94 -0.82 -5.75
C LEU A 35 16.83 -0.26 -4.64
N ASN A 36 16.93 1.06 -4.60
CA ASN A 36 17.81 1.77 -3.67
C ASN A 36 17.01 2.70 -2.75
N GLY A 37 17.62 3.10 -1.63
CA GLY A 37 16.98 3.97 -0.65
C GLY A 37 16.51 5.31 -1.23
N LYS A 38 17.19 5.86 -2.24
CA LYS A 38 16.77 7.12 -2.88
C LYS A 38 15.48 6.94 -3.68
N GLY A 39 15.33 5.84 -4.43
CA GLY A 39 14.10 5.52 -5.14
C GLY A 39 12.94 5.21 -4.21
N CYS A 40 13.20 4.49 -3.12
CA CYS A 40 12.20 4.26 -2.07
C CYS A 40 11.72 5.58 -1.44
N LEU A 41 12.65 6.46 -1.05
CA LEU A 41 12.32 7.75 -0.46
C LEU A 41 11.57 8.66 -1.44
N ALA A 42 11.97 8.69 -2.71
CA ALA A 42 11.25 9.43 -3.75
C ALA A 42 9.82 8.92 -3.94
N ALA A 43 9.61 7.59 -3.94
CA ALA A 43 8.28 6.99 -4.05
C ALA A 43 7.40 7.29 -2.82
N LEU A 44 7.96 7.28 -1.62
CA LEU A 44 7.25 7.67 -0.38
C LEU A 44 6.82 9.14 -0.42
N ILE A 45 7.74 10.05 -0.79
CA ILE A 45 7.44 11.48 -0.87
C ILE A 45 6.36 11.75 -1.91
N ILE A 46 6.49 11.20 -3.12
CA ILE A 46 5.50 11.42 -4.18
C ILE A 46 4.15 10.82 -3.80
N GLY A 47 4.12 9.60 -3.25
CA GLY A 47 2.88 8.99 -2.78
C GLY A 47 2.21 9.77 -1.65
N PHE A 48 3.01 10.29 -0.71
CA PHE A 48 2.52 11.15 0.36
C PHE A 48 1.91 12.45 -0.17
N LEU A 49 2.57 13.12 -1.12
CA LEU A 49 2.06 14.34 -1.76
C LEU A 49 0.75 14.07 -2.52
N LEU A 50 0.66 12.97 -3.25
CA LEU A 50 -0.57 12.57 -3.95
C LEU A 50 -1.71 12.24 -2.99
N GLY A 51 -1.40 11.62 -1.85
CA GLY A 51 -2.36 11.34 -0.77
C GLY A 51 -2.85 12.63 -0.10
N LEU A 52 -1.94 13.55 0.23
CA LEU A 52 -2.29 14.87 0.78
C LEU A 52 -3.11 15.70 -0.20
N PHE A 53 -2.78 15.66 -1.48
CA PHE A 53 -3.54 16.34 -2.51
C PHE A 53 -4.98 15.83 -2.57
N ARG A 54 -5.19 14.51 -2.52
CA ARG A 54 -6.53 13.91 -2.45
C ARG A 54 -7.29 14.37 -1.22
N LEU A 55 -6.62 14.36 -0.06
CA LEU A 55 -7.20 14.80 1.20
C LEU A 55 -7.62 16.27 1.13
N ALA A 56 -6.77 17.14 0.60
CA ALA A 56 -7.06 18.55 0.41
C ALA A 56 -8.24 18.79 -0.54
N VAL A 57 -8.43 17.94 -1.56
CA VAL A 57 -9.58 18.02 -2.47
C VAL A 57 -10.86 17.51 -1.81
N ASP A 58 -10.79 16.45 -1.01
CA ASP A 58 -11.96 15.84 -0.35
C ASP A 58 -12.44 16.59 0.90
N THR A 59 -11.53 17.30 1.59
CA THR A 59 -11.82 18.00 2.85
C THR A 59 -12.88 19.10 2.70
N PRO A 60 -12.78 20.04 1.73
CA PRO A 60 -13.78 21.10 1.56
C PRO A 60 -15.19 20.59 1.26
N VAL A 61 -15.31 19.56 0.43
CA VAL A 61 -16.60 18.94 0.04
C VAL A 61 -17.26 18.23 1.22
N LYS A 62 -16.47 17.79 2.22
CA LYS A 62 -16.98 17.09 3.41
C LYS A 62 -17.25 18.00 4.60
N LEU A 63 -16.59 19.17 4.68
CA LEU A 63 -16.66 20.07 5.83
C LEU A 63 -17.57 21.28 5.61
N ILE A 64 -17.78 21.69 4.36
CA ILE A 64 -18.60 22.86 4.04
C ILE A 64 -19.91 22.36 3.45
N ASP A 65 -21.01 22.56 4.17
CA ASP A 65 -22.36 22.29 3.66
C ASP A 65 -22.60 23.12 2.39
N ASP A 66 -23.19 22.49 1.36
CA ASP A 66 -23.40 23.02 0.00
C ASP A 66 -22.16 23.31 -0.87
N PHE A 67 -20.94 22.97 -0.43
CA PHE A 67 -19.76 23.10 -1.30
C PHE A 67 -19.60 21.89 -2.23
N ASN A 68 -19.84 22.10 -3.52
CA ASN A 68 -19.51 21.14 -4.57
C ASN A 68 -18.64 21.80 -5.64
N TYR A 69 -17.63 21.07 -6.11
CA TYR A 69 -16.86 21.51 -7.27
C TYR A 69 -17.77 21.58 -8.50
N GLN A 70 -17.51 22.55 -9.38
CA GLN A 70 -18.23 22.69 -10.64
C GLN A 70 -18.17 21.37 -11.43
N GLN A 71 -19.33 20.88 -11.84
CA GLN A 71 -19.46 19.62 -12.55
C GLN A 71 -18.60 19.62 -13.82
N GLY A 72 -17.75 18.61 -13.99
CA GLY A 72 -16.78 18.52 -15.08
C GLY A 72 -15.42 19.20 -14.83
N SER A 73 -15.24 19.89 -13.69
CA SER A 73 -13.93 20.41 -13.27
C SER A 73 -12.97 19.27 -12.88
N PHE A 74 -11.66 19.52 -13.01
CA PHE A 74 -10.62 18.59 -12.58
C PHE A 74 -10.79 18.14 -11.11
N PHE A 75 -11.11 19.08 -10.22
CA PHE A 75 -11.34 18.77 -8.81
C PHE A 75 -12.62 17.96 -8.57
N TRP A 76 -13.65 18.16 -9.41
CA TRP A 76 -14.88 17.36 -9.36
C TRP A 76 -14.61 15.91 -9.78
N ILE A 77 -13.82 15.70 -10.84
CA ILE A 77 -13.43 14.36 -11.30
C ILE A 77 -12.67 13.63 -10.19
N ILE A 78 -11.69 14.29 -9.58
CA ILE A 78 -10.89 13.69 -8.51
C ILE A 78 -11.78 13.36 -7.31
N ASN A 79 -12.59 14.31 -6.85
CA ASN A 79 -13.53 14.09 -5.75
C ASN A 79 -14.47 12.90 -6.00
N ASN A 80 -14.98 12.77 -7.22
CA ASN A 80 -15.94 11.72 -7.59
C ASN A 80 -15.30 10.33 -7.81
N ILE A 81 -13.96 10.22 -7.84
CA ILE A 81 -13.28 8.92 -7.92
C ILE A 81 -13.34 8.21 -6.55
N PHE A 82 -13.78 6.96 -6.55
CA PHE A 82 -13.77 6.13 -5.35
C PHE A 82 -12.34 6.00 -4.80
N PHE A 83 -12.21 6.10 -3.46
CA PHE A 83 -10.90 6.11 -2.79
C PHE A 83 -9.99 4.95 -3.18
N GLN A 84 -10.55 3.76 -3.44
CA GLN A 84 -9.80 2.56 -3.79
C GLN A 84 -9.17 2.63 -5.20
N TYR A 85 -9.84 3.25 -6.17
CA TYR A 85 -9.25 3.48 -7.50
C TYR A 85 -8.12 4.51 -7.42
N TYR A 86 -8.29 5.56 -6.61
CA TYR A 86 -7.23 6.53 -6.37
C TYR A 86 -6.03 5.91 -5.66
N SER A 87 -6.27 5.03 -4.69
CA SER A 87 -5.25 4.24 -4.00
C SER A 87 -4.43 3.37 -4.97
N LEU A 88 -5.09 2.71 -5.93
CA LEU A 88 -4.44 1.97 -7.00
C LEU A 88 -3.62 2.89 -7.94
N PHE A 89 -4.12 4.09 -8.22
CA PHE A 89 -3.39 5.08 -9.00
C PHE A 89 -2.09 5.53 -8.28
N ILE A 90 -2.17 5.87 -6.98
CA ILE A 90 -0.98 6.19 -6.17
C ILE A 90 0.00 5.01 -6.21
N PHE A 91 -0.49 3.78 -6.02
CA PHE A 91 0.33 2.57 -6.08
C PHE A 91 1.13 2.48 -7.38
N ILE A 92 0.47 2.63 -8.53
CA ILE A 92 1.14 2.56 -9.85
C ILE A 92 2.19 3.67 -9.99
N VAL A 93 1.85 4.90 -9.61
CA VAL A 93 2.79 6.04 -9.69
C VAL A 93 4.00 5.80 -8.79
N CYS A 94 3.81 5.35 -7.55
CA CYS A 94 4.90 5.02 -6.65
C CYS A 94 5.81 3.91 -7.20
N VAL A 95 5.25 2.86 -7.82
CA VAL A 95 6.03 1.80 -8.47
C VAL A 95 6.89 2.37 -9.58
N VAL A 96 6.32 3.18 -10.47
CA VAL A 96 7.04 3.80 -11.59
C VAL A 96 8.15 4.70 -11.08
N VAL A 97 7.85 5.60 -10.14
CA VAL A 97 8.82 6.52 -9.53
C VAL A 97 9.97 5.75 -8.89
N MET A 98 9.66 4.72 -8.09
CA MET A 98 10.66 3.92 -7.42
C MET A 98 11.59 3.25 -8.43
N ILE A 99 11.05 2.61 -9.48
CA ILE A 99 11.86 1.94 -10.51
C ILE A 99 12.71 2.98 -11.26
N VAL A 100 12.11 4.07 -11.73
CA VAL A 100 12.81 5.10 -12.52
C VAL A 100 13.93 5.73 -11.70
N VAL A 101 13.64 6.21 -10.50
CA VAL A 101 14.64 6.87 -9.63
C VAL A 101 15.70 5.87 -9.20
N SER A 102 15.36 4.63 -8.88
CA SER A 102 16.36 3.61 -8.55
C SER A 102 17.26 3.25 -9.72
N TYR A 103 16.77 3.30 -10.97
CA TYR A 103 17.57 3.03 -12.15
C TYR A 103 18.45 4.22 -12.58
N LEU A 104 17.98 5.45 -12.34
CA LEU A 104 18.72 6.68 -12.61
C LEU A 104 19.78 7.02 -11.54
N THR A 105 19.64 6.43 -10.36
CA THR A 105 20.56 6.64 -9.23
C THR A 105 21.59 5.51 -9.14
N GLU A 106 22.69 5.75 -8.43
CA GLU A 106 23.71 4.76 -8.09
C GLU A 106 23.13 3.42 -7.59
N ARG A 107 23.78 2.34 -8.03
CA ARG A 107 23.43 0.98 -7.61
C ARG A 107 23.65 0.84 -6.10
N PRO A 108 22.72 0.24 -5.36
CA PRO A 108 22.89 0.00 -3.93
C PRO A 108 24.09 -0.93 -3.70
N SER A 109 24.93 -0.63 -2.71
CA SER A 109 26.06 -1.50 -2.34
C SER A 109 25.54 -2.83 -1.80
N TYR A 110 26.15 -3.93 -2.22
CA TYR A 110 25.70 -5.29 -1.91
C TYR A 110 25.68 -5.56 -0.39
N GLU A 111 26.57 -4.91 0.37
CA GLU A 111 26.61 -4.96 1.84
C GLU A 111 25.34 -4.39 2.50
N LYS A 112 24.69 -3.38 1.91
CA LYS A 112 23.47 -2.76 2.46
C LYS A 112 22.19 -3.54 2.16
N ILE A 113 22.23 -4.46 1.21
CA ILE A 113 21.08 -5.29 0.79
C ILE A 113 21.24 -6.76 1.22
N SER A 114 22.40 -7.15 1.74
CA SER A 114 22.67 -8.50 2.25
C SER A 114 21.70 -8.86 3.37
N GLY A 115 20.87 -9.90 3.19
CA GLY A 115 19.86 -10.33 4.18
C GLY A 115 18.54 -9.54 4.21
N LEU A 116 18.38 -8.46 3.44
CA LEU A 116 17.16 -7.62 3.42
C LEU A 116 16.26 -7.83 2.20
N THR A 117 16.72 -8.55 1.18
CA THR A 117 15.99 -8.84 -0.06
C THR A 117 15.97 -10.35 -0.30
N TYR A 118 14.86 -10.93 -0.78
CA TYR A 118 14.70 -12.38 -0.97
C TYR A 118 15.83 -13.03 -1.80
N GLY A 119 16.44 -12.27 -2.72
CA GLY A 119 17.55 -12.77 -3.51
C GLY A 119 18.92 -12.72 -2.82
N THR A 120 19.08 -11.96 -1.73
CA THR A 120 20.29 -11.90 -0.90
C THR A 120 20.15 -12.69 0.39
N THR A 121 19.01 -13.34 0.60
CA THR A 121 18.80 -14.32 1.67
C THR A 121 19.72 -15.52 1.44
N THR A 122 20.73 -15.64 2.28
CA THR A 122 21.66 -16.78 2.31
C THR A 122 20.89 -18.04 2.74
N THR A 123 21.33 -19.20 2.28
CA THR A 123 20.73 -20.51 2.58
C THR A 123 20.49 -20.77 4.08
N ASP A 124 21.24 -20.12 4.96
CA ASP A 124 21.14 -20.16 6.43
C ASP A 124 19.82 -19.60 7.01
N ASP A 125 19.22 -18.55 6.41
CA ASP A 125 17.97 -17.96 6.93
C ASP A 125 16.75 -18.85 6.62
N ARG A 126 16.84 -19.62 5.54
CA ARG A 126 15.81 -20.59 5.13
C ARG A 126 15.73 -21.77 6.10
N GLU A 127 16.85 -22.18 6.69
CA GLU A 127 16.88 -23.25 7.70
C GLU A 127 16.36 -22.78 9.07
N LYS A 128 16.61 -21.53 9.45
CA LYS A 128 16.06 -20.93 10.69
C LYS A 128 14.55 -20.69 10.62
N SER A 129 14.01 -20.28 9.46
CA SER A 129 12.55 -20.21 9.28
C SER A 129 11.89 -21.58 9.39
N ARG A 130 12.47 -22.63 8.80
CA ARG A 130 11.88 -23.99 8.84
C ARG A 130 11.93 -24.64 10.22
N THR A 131 12.92 -24.31 11.04
CA THR A 131 13.02 -24.80 12.43
C THR A 131 12.12 -24.04 13.40
N SER A 132 11.65 -22.84 13.04
CA SER A 132 10.73 -22.04 13.87
C SER A 132 9.25 -22.46 13.73
N TRP A 133 8.88 -23.29 12.75
CA TRP A 133 7.48 -23.62 12.48
C TRP A 133 7.06 -24.84 13.29
N THR A 134 6.17 -24.63 14.25
CA THR A 134 5.61 -25.74 15.03
C THR A 134 4.46 -26.36 14.25
N ARG A 135 4.26 -27.69 14.35
CA ARG A 135 3.10 -28.36 13.73
C ARG A 135 1.76 -27.76 14.17
N ALA A 136 1.73 -27.21 15.39
CA ALA A 136 0.59 -26.47 15.92
C ALA A 136 0.27 -25.22 15.08
N ASP A 137 1.27 -24.43 14.70
CA ASP A 137 1.09 -23.19 13.91
C ASP A 137 0.45 -23.48 12.55
N VAL A 138 0.85 -24.59 11.92
CA VAL A 138 0.28 -25.05 10.65
C VAL A 138 -1.18 -25.48 10.83
N ILE A 139 -1.48 -26.26 11.87
CA ILE A 139 -2.85 -26.72 12.15
C ILE A 139 -3.77 -25.53 12.46
N PHE A 140 -3.34 -24.60 13.31
CA PHE A 140 -4.12 -23.40 13.61
C PHE A 140 -4.34 -22.52 12.38
N SER A 141 -3.33 -22.39 11.49
CA SER A 141 -3.47 -21.65 10.23
C SER A 141 -4.49 -22.31 9.29
N ILE A 142 -4.50 -23.64 9.18
CA ILE A 142 -5.48 -24.38 8.37
C ILE A 142 -6.89 -24.22 8.95
N ILE A 143 -7.06 -24.35 10.26
CA ILE A 143 -8.35 -24.16 10.93
C ILE A 143 -8.86 -22.73 10.70
N LEU A 144 -8.00 -21.72 10.86
CA LEU A 144 -8.36 -20.32 10.63
C LEU A 144 -8.84 -20.09 9.18
N LEU A 145 -8.11 -20.62 8.19
CA LEU A 145 -8.52 -20.54 6.78
C LEU A 145 -9.85 -21.25 6.53
N ALA A 146 -10.06 -22.44 7.10
CA ALA A 146 -11.31 -23.17 6.98
C ALA A 146 -12.50 -22.39 7.56
N VAL A 147 -12.32 -21.77 8.74
CA VAL A 147 -13.35 -20.92 9.36
C VAL A 147 -13.66 -19.72 8.49
N ILE A 148 -12.65 -19.03 7.94
CA ILE A 148 -12.86 -17.89 7.02
C ILE A 148 -13.70 -18.33 5.82
N VAL A 149 -13.35 -19.46 5.20
CA VAL A 149 -14.09 -19.98 4.03
C VAL A 149 -15.53 -20.34 4.38
N VAL A 150 -15.77 -21.01 5.51
CA VAL A 150 -17.12 -21.35 5.98
C VAL A 150 -17.96 -20.11 6.23
N VAL A 151 -17.39 -19.10 6.92
CA VAL A 151 -18.07 -17.82 7.16
C VAL A 151 -18.40 -17.14 5.83
N TYR A 152 -17.45 -17.05 4.91
CA TYR A 152 -17.70 -16.44 3.60
C TYR A 152 -18.82 -17.17 2.86
N MET A 153 -18.79 -18.51 2.79
CA MET A 153 -19.84 -19.31 2.14
C MET A 153 -21.20 -19.11 2.79
N TYR A 154 -21.27 -19.05 4.13
CA TYR A 154 -22.50 -18.83 4.88
C TYR A 154 -23.15 -17.47 4.57
N PHE A 155 -22.34 -16.41 4.43
CA PHE A 155 -22.83 -15.05 4.16
C PHE A 155 -22.97 -14.71 2.67
N THR A 156 -22.57 -15.61 1.76
CA THR A 156 -22.84 -15.51 0.32
C THR A 156 -24.17 -16.14 -0.13
N GLY A 157 -24.92 -16.76 0.79
CA GLY A 157 -26.32 -17.17 0.58
C GLY A 157 -27.31 -16.10 1.01
#